data_AF-A0A1E7FWZ1-F1
#
_entry.id   AF-A0A1E7FWZ1-F1
#
_cell.length_a   1.000
_cell.length_b   1.000
_cell.length_c   1.000
_cell.angle_alpha   90.00
_cell.angle_beta   90.00
_cell.angle_gamma   90.00
#
_symmetry.space_group_name_H-M   'P 1'
#
loop_
_entity.id
_entity.type
_entity.pdbx_description
1 polymer ?
#
loop_
_entity_poly.entity_id
_entity_poly.type
_entity_poly.pdbx_seq_one_letter_code
_entity_poly.pdbx_strand_id
1 'polypeptide(L)'
;MVSSLQSHHHHHNQNKYYGRRRSASIILFNAVDDSNSKSNNDNIPPVDSMRTMLESSWNTIKMGRIPVDAEAAAKEAYLSIIRAATGATTVDDNCEDDMKEEDGKNIVGTFFVDLLLPSYDMKQVQKGQTNLYDEVAAVEYCISLANCFKGKTQIIVRDDKTLQTVTKVLDARERNKRIMTNEDNNVDVKLDEEDHDDNEDDIKDDDENDKSVGDNLFVGEETTTTTNNMDSYRQKLISNWDEQDPITTSEDGPKRKFEDSTIETSSAPSSSSSSSSSSSNKSYRLASLFGNVRIDQGPDMATHIIQALRYNALAKDDEDNIIILSAIGKDEMIAVRALVTKYGNKRKIILVNCQFQPTPRELLSAETVYSVLPLMARKNMENENNNNDNNDNNNNIPPKVVVLRRYPKNWEIFVDIGNGYELAESTPVNNSNKRGLSKEFIARGVARHLDFVSRR
;
A
#
# COMPACT_ATOMS: atom_id res chain seq x y z
N MET A 1 -70.30 -9.21 35.69
CA MET A 1 -69.79 -9.32 37.06
C MET A 1 -68.53 -8.49 37.15
N VAL A 2 -68.57 -7.49 38.02
CA VAL A 2 -67.55 -6.46 38.21
C VAL A 2 -66.52 -6.98 39.20
N SER A 3 -65.22 -6.96 38.88
CA SER A 3 -64.17 -7.05 39.91
C SER A 3 -63.12 -5.96 39.69
N SER A 4 -63.22 -4.98 40.57
CA SER A 4 -62.23 -3.96 40.92
C SER A 4 -60.88 -4.58 41.29
N LEU A 5 -59.78 -4.04 40.74
CA LEU A 5 -58.45 -4.13 41.31
C LEU A 5 -57.78 -2.76 41.26
N GLN A 6 -57.59 -2.21 42.45
CA GLN A 6 -56.84 -1.00 42.80
C GLN A 6 -55.39 -1.36 43.19
N SER A 7 -54.54 -0.32 43.28
CA SER A 7 -53.20 -0.26 43.91
C SER A 7 -52.01 -0.74 43.05
N HIS A 8 -50.86 -0.07 42.98
CA HIS A 8 -50.29 1.09 43.67
C HIS A 8 -49.32 1.83 42.72
N HIS A 9 -49.33 3.16 42.70
CA HIS A 9 -48.27 3.98 42.11
C HIS A 9 -47.13 4.15 43.13
N HIS A 10 -45.94 3.65 42.79
CA HIS A 10 -44.68 4.01 43.46
C HIS A 10 -43.92 5.00 42.57
N HIS A 11 -43.96 6.28 42.94
CA HIS A 11 -43.07 7.29 42.38
C HIS A 11 -41.68 7.13 43.00
N HIS A 12 -40.77 6.49 42.27
CA HIS A 12 -39.35 6.48 42.62
C HIS A 12 -38.67 7.69 41.98
N ASN A 13 -38.40 8.69 42.82
CA ASN A 13 -37.70 9.92 42.47
C ASN A 13 -36.20 9.62 42.38
N GLN A 14 -35.70 9.24 41.19
CA GLN A 14 -34.27 9.14 40.95
C GLN A 14 -33.70 10.52 40.58
N ASN A 15 -33.05 11.13 41.58
CA ASN A 15 -32.20 12.31 41.39
C ASN A 15 -31.08 11.99 40.40
N LYS A 16 -31.18 12.62 39.22
CA LYS A 16 -30.14 12.65 38.19
C LYS A 16 -28.95 13.48 38.66
N TYR A 17 -27.98 12.83 39.30
CA TYR A 17 -26.61 13.36 39.36
C TYR A 17 -25.93 13.14 38.00
N TYR A 18 -26.14 14.06 37.06
CA TYR A 18 -25.21 14.20 35.94
C TYR A 18 -23.95 14.89 36.45
N GLY A 19 -23.02 14.09 36.98
CA GLY A 19 -21.64 14.49 37.08
C GLY A 19 -21.16 14.83 35.66
N ARG A 20 -20.95 16.12 35.40
CA ARG A 20 -20.40 16.66 34.16
C ARG A 20 -18.95 16.18 34.06
N ARG A 21 -18.74 14.92 33.66
CA ARG A 21 -17.42 14.39 33.33
C ARG A 21 -16.90 15.27 32.20
N ARG A 22 -15.82 16.01 32.48
CA ARG A 22 -15.01 16.66 31.45
C ARG A 22 -14.42 15.52 30.62
N SER A 23 -15.11 15.11 29.56
CA SER A 23 -14.54 14.20 28.57
C SER A 23 -13.35 14.92 27.96
N ALA A 24 -12.15 14.43 28.23
CA ALA A 24 -10.97 14.87 27.49
C ALA A 24 -11.26 14.60 26.00
N SER A 25 -11.36 15.65 25.20
CA SER A 25 -11.55 15.52 23.76
C SER A 25 -10.21 15.10 23.14
N ILE A 26 -10.14 13.86 22.66
CA ILE A 26 -9.01 13.38 21.87
C ILE A 26 -9.26 13.75 20.42
N ILE A 27 -8.27 14.38 19.79
CA ILE A 27 -8.26 14.60 18.35
C ILE A 27 -7.39 13.51 17.73
N LEU A 28 -7.96 12.80 16.76
CA LEU A 28 -7.21 11.82 15.98
C LEU A 28 -6.68 12.50 14.73
N PHE A 29 -5.36 12.49 14.59
CA PHE A 29 -4.72 12.98 13.39
C PHE A 29 -4.48 11.79 12.45
N ASN A 30 -5.10 11.86 11.27
CA ASN A 30 -4.50 11.30 10.06
C ASN A 30 -3.50 12.33 9.55
N ALA A 31 -2.47 11.91 8.82
CA ALA A 31 -1.52 12.81 8.15
C ALA A 31 -2.16 13.74 7.08
N VAL A 32 -3.48 13.97 7.09
CA VAL A 32 -4.23 14.63 6.00
C VAL A 32 -5.08 15.82 6.47
N ASP A 33 -5.41 15.97 7.76
CA ASP A 33 -6.35 17.02 8.17
C ASP A 33 -5.66 18.16 8.94
N ASP A 34 -5.14 19.16 8.21
CA ASP A 34 -5.25 20.56 8.61
C ASP A 34 -4.81 21.53 7.49
N SER A 35 -5.77 21.93 6.66
CA SER A 35 -5.59 23.05 5.72
C SER A 35 -6.46 24.23 6.14
N ASN A 36 -6.27 24.78 7.34
CA ASN A 36 -6.58 26.20 7.57
C ASN A 36 -6.05 26.86 8.87
N SER A 37 -5.19 26.21 9.65
CA SER A 37 -4.58 26.85 10.81
C SER A 37 -3.18 27.36 10.47
N LYS A 38 -3.03 28.69 10.28
CA LYS A 38 -1.72 29.38 10.36
C LYS A 38 -1.28 29.45 11.83
N SER A 39 -1.09 28.30 12.49
CA SER A 39 -0.38 28.26 13.77
C SER A 39 1.04 27.77 13.52
N ASN A 40 2.03 28.57 13.89
CA ASN A 40 3.46 28.26 13.89
C ASN A 40 3.82 27.14 14.89
N ASN A 41 3.22 25.96 14.78
CA ASN A 41 3.48 24.85 15.67
C ASN A 41 4.46 23.86 15.03
N ASP A 42 5.75 24.14 15.24
CA ASP A 42 6.93 23.38 14.78
C ASP A 42 7.09 21.98 15.41
N ASN A 43 6.03 21.41 16.02
CA ASN A 43 6.10 20.14 16.77
C ASN A 43 5.39 18.97 16.07
N ILE A 44 5.12 19.04 14.77
CA ILE A 44 4.67 17.86 14.02
C ILE A 44 5.92 17.06 13.62
N PRO A 45 6.17 15.86 14.19
CA PRO A 45 7.26 15.03 13.72
C PRO A 45 7.07 14.76 12.22
N PRO A 46 8.16 14.74 11.43
CA PRO A 46 8.09 14.39 10.01
C PRO A 46 7.29 13.11 9.83
N VAL A 47 6.47 13.02 8.77
CA VAL A 47 5.54 11.89 8.61
C VAL A 47 6.29 10.54 8.52
N ASP A 48 7.54 10.55 8.02
CA ASP A 48 8.44 9.38 8.07
C ASP A 48 8.80 8.96 9.50
N SER A 49 9.06 9.93 10.39
CA SER A 49 9.29 9.65 11.81
C SER A 49 8.04 9.08 12.48
N MET A 50 6.85 9.59 12.11
CA MET A 50 5.57 9.06 12.56
C MET A 50 5.38 7.61 12.11
N ARG A 51 5.67 7.30 10.85
CA ARG A 51 5.63 5.95 10.30
C ARG A 51 6.55 5.00 11.05
N THR A 52 7.84 5.33 11.15
CA THR A 52 8.83 4.50 11.85
C THR A 52 8.44 4.27 13.31
N MET A 53 7.87 5.29 13.98
CA MET A 53 7.42 5.18 15.36
C MET A 53 6.18 4.28 15.53
N LEU A 54 5.30 4.24 14.53
CA LEU A 54 4.13 3.37 14.52
C LEU A 54 4.52 1.91 14.22
N GLU A 55 5.37 1.72 13.21
CA GLU A 55 5.83 0.41 12.73
C GLU A 55 6.75 -0.28 13.75
N SER A 56 7.63 0.47 14.43
CA SER A 56 8.52 -0.09 15.48
C SER A 56 7.78 -0.68 16.67
N SER A 57 6.49 -0.35 16.85
CA SER A 57 5.67 -0.87 17.94
C SER A 57 4.71 -1.97 17.53
N TRP A 58 4.69 -2.34 16.24
CA TRP A 58 3.84 -3.43 15.76
C TRP A 58 4.20 -4.74 16.46
N ASN A 59 3.18 -5.42 16.98
CA ASN A 59 3.34 -6.67 17.70
C ASN A 59 2.43 -7.73 17.08
N THR A 60 3.03 -8.66 16.33
CA THR A 60 2.29 -9.72 15.62
C THR A 60 1.59 -10.70 16.55
N ILE A 61 2.07 -10.84 17.80
CA ILE A 61 1.45 -11.72 18.81
C ILE A 61 0.10 -11.15 19.25
N LYS A 62 0.06 -9.85 19.58
CA LYS A 62 -1.17 -9.22 20.11
C LYS A 62 -2.12 -8.78 19.01
N MET A 63 -1.56 -8.24 17.93
CA MET A 63 -2.34 -7.64 16.86
C MET A 63 -2.58 -8.62 15.72
N GLY A 64 -2.08 -9.86 15.77
CA GLY A 64 -2.02 -10.78 14.63
C GLY A 64 -0.99 -10.32 13.58
N ARG A 65 -0.84 -11.06 12.48
CA ARG A 65 0.08 -10.71 11.38
C ARG A 65 -0.30 -9.32 10.82
N ILE A 66 0.45 -8.30 11.22
CA ILE A 66 0.44 -6.97 10.60
C ILE A 66 1.53 -7.02 9.55
N PRO A 67 1.25 -6.56 8.32
CA PRO A 67 2.19 -6.67 7.25
C PRO A 67 3.35 -5.70 7.43
N VAL A 68 4.49 -6.28 7.80
CA VAL A 68 5.79 -5.62 7.79
C VAL A 68 6.30 -5.35 6.37
N ASP A 69 5.79 -6.10 5.38
CA ASP A 69 6.11 -5.95 3.97
C ASP A 69 4.88 -6.19 3.06
N ALA A 70 5.05 -5.92 1.77
CA ALA A 70 4.01 -6.05 0.76
C ALA A 70 3.52 -7.49 0.56
N GLU A 71 4.39 -8.50 0.74
CA GLU A 71 4.06 -9.91 0.54
C GLU A 71 3.22 -10.46 1.69
N ALA A 72 3.59 -10.14 2.93
CA ALA A 72 2.83 -10.45 4.12
C ALA A 72 1.44 -9.78 4.06
N ALA A 73 1.36 -8.52 3.61
CA ALA A 73 0.08 -7.83 3.44
C ALA A 73 -0.80 -8.53 2.43
N ALA A 74 -0.19 -8.95 1.32
CA ALA A 74 -0.87 -9.58 0.22
C ALA A 74 -1.45 -10.94 0.64
N LYS A 75 -0.68 -11.73 1.38
CA LYS A 75 -1.13 -13.02 1.94
C LYS A 75 -2.30 -12.85 2.90
N GLU A 76 -2.23 -11.90 3.83
CA GLU A 76 -3.33 -11.64 4.78
C GLU A 76 -4.60 -11.14 4.09
N ALA A 77 -4.45 -10.25 3.11
CA ALA A 77 -5.57 -9.78 2.30
C ALA A 77 -6.16 -10.91 1.46
N TYR A 78 -5.32 -11.75 0.84
CA TYR A 78 -5.74 -12.94 0.10
C TYR A 78 -6.58 -13.87 0.98
N LEU A 79 -6.06 -14.27 2.16
CA LEU A 79 -6.78 -15.14 3.09
C LEU A 79 -8.13 -14.53 3.50
N SER A 80 -8.15 -13.22 3.76
CA SER A 80 -9.40 -12.51 4.08
C SER A 80 -10.40 -12.52 2.92
N ILE A 81 -9.93 -12.39 1.67
CA ILE A 81 -10.76 -12.48 0.46
C ILE A 81 -11.33 -13.89 0.29
N ILE A 82 -10.51 -14.94 0.43
CA ILE A 82 -10.95 -16.34 0.29
C ILE A 82 -11.97 -16.69 1.38
N ARG A 83 -11.75 -16.28 2.63
CA ARG A 83 -12.71 -16.48 3.74
C ARG A 83 -14.05 -15.78 3.45
N ALA A 84 -14.02 -14.53 2.99
CA ALA A 84 -15.23 -13.79 2.64
C ALA A 84 -15.98 -14.43 1.47
N ALA A 85 -15.26 -14.86 0.43
CA ALA A 85 -15.82 -15.54 -0.73
C ALA A 85 -16.47 -16.88 -0.41
N THR A 86 -15.93 -17.62 0.57
CA THR A 86 -16.45 -18.91 1.02
C THR A 86 -17.56 -18.79 2.06
N GLY A 87 -17.78 -17.58 2.60
CA GLY A 87 -18.73 -17.34 3.69
C GLY A 87 -18.26 -17.90 5.04
N ALA A 88 -16.95 -18.08 5.22
CA ALA A 88 -16.38 -18.59 6.45
C ALA A 88 -16.58 -17.57 7.59
N THR A 89 -17.27 -17.97 8.65
CA THR A 89 -17.60 -17.07 9.77
C THR A 89 -16.63 -17.18 10.95
N THR A 90 -15.77 -18.19 10.96
CA THR A 90 -14.78 -18.45 12.01
C THR A 90 -13.38 -18.54 11.40
N VAL A 91 -12.39 -18.03 12.12
CA VAL A 91 -10.98 -18.33 11.85
C VAL A 91 -10.69 -19.63 12.59
N ASP A 92 -10.42 -20.71 11.88
CA ASP A 92 -9.86 -21.90 12.52
C ASP A 92 -8.35 -21.65 12.63
N ASP A 93 -7.86 -21.44 13.86
CA ASP A 93 -6.46 -21.07 14.11
C ASP A 93 -5.45 -22.15 13.64
N ASN A 94 -5.95 -23.35 13.29
CA ASN A 94 -5.14 -24.48 12.83
C ASN A 94 -5.04 -24.61 11.29
N CYS A 95 -5.73 -23.79 10.49
CA CYS A 95 -5.77 -23.97 9.02
C CYS A 95 -5.29 -22.74 8.23
N GLU A 96 -4.50 -21.85 8.84
CA GLU A 96 -4.12 -20.58 8.21
C GLU A 96 -3.20 -20.73 6.99
N ASP A 97 -2.40 -21.79 6.90
CA ASP A 97 -1.40 -21.95 5.83
C ASP A 97 -1.85 -22.81 4.63
N ASP A 98 -2.99 -23.51 4.71
CA ASP A 98 -3.44 -24.47 3.67
C ASP A 98 -4.73 -24.08 2.94
N MET A 99 -5.30 -22.89 3.19
CA MET A 99 -6.42 -22.40 2.39
C MET A 99 -5.98 -22.08 0.96
N LYS A 100 -6.07 -23.08 0.08
CA LYS A 100 -5.89 -22.95 -1.36
C LYS A 100 -7.25 -22.79 -2.03
N GLU A 101 -7.29 -21.96 -3.06
CA GLU A 101 -8.45 -21.86 -3.95
C GLU A 101 -8.78 -23.26 -4.50
N GLU A 102 -9.91 -23.85 -4.10
CA GLU A 102 -10.32 -25.19 -4.53
C GLU A 102 -10.48 -25.23 -6.06
N ASP A 103 -9.97 -26.29 -6.69
CA ASP A 103 -10.09 -26.45 -8.14
C ASP A 103 -11.56 -26.52 -8.56
N GLY A 104 -12.00 -25.56 -9.39
CA GLY A 104 -13.34 -25.52 -9.98
C GLY A 104 -14.35 -24.61 -9.28
N LYS A 105 -14.04 -24.02 -8.12
CA LYS A 105 -14.91 -23.01 -7.49
C LYS A 105 -14.49 -21.61 -7.91
N ASN A 106 -15.17 -21.08 -8.94
CA ASN A 106 -14.97 -19.68 -9.34
C ASN A 106 -15.45 -18.74 -8.23
N ILE A 107 -14.50 -18.18 -7.50
CA ILE A 107 -14.76 -17.09 -6.56
C ILE A 107 -15.14 -15.87 -7.39
N VAL A 108 -16.30 -15.29 -7.11
CA VAL A 108 -16.79 -14.07 -7.76
C VAL A 108 -17.22 -13.11 -6.67
N GLY A 109 -16.89 -11.84 -6.83
CA GLY A 109 -17.28 -10.81 -5.89
C GLY A 109 -16.43 -9.56 -6.00
N THR A 110 -16.87 -8.52 -5.32
CA THR A 110 -16.15 -7.26 -5.20
C THR A 110 -15.69 -7.06 -3.76
N PHE A 111 -14.40 -6.87 -3.57
CA PHE A 111 -13.76 -6.78 -2.25
C PHE A 111 -12.98 -5.48 -2.14
N PHE A 112 -12.98 -4.89 -0.96
CA PHE A 112 -12.16 -3.73 -0.63
C PHE A 112 -10.99 -4.14 0.27
N VAL A 113 -9.83 -3.60 -0.08
CA VAL A 113 -8.60 -3.73 0.69
C VAL A 113 -8.04 -2.34 0.94
N ASP A 114 -8.11 -1.87 2.18
CA ASP A 114 -7.77 -0.50 2.55
C ASP A 114 -6.47 -0.48 3.38
N LEU A 115 -5.32 -0.47 2.68
CA LEU A 115 -3.97 -0.24 3.20
C LEU A 115 -3.72 1.27 3.39
N LEU A 116 -4.20 1.85 4.49
CA LEU A 116 -4.11 3.29 4.76
C LEU A 116 -2.77 3.69 5.41
N LEU A 117 -1.72 2.96 5.06
CA LEU A 117 -0.34 3.26 5.41
C LEU A 117 0.20 4.38 4.48
N PRO A 118 1.09 5.27 4.96
CA PRO A 118 1.59 6.40 4.17
C PRO A 118 2.14 6.04 2.78
N SER A 119 2.88 4.94 2.66
CA SER A 119 3.44 4.49 1.38
C SER A 119 2.42 3.99 0.36
N TYR A 120 1.20 3.69 0.81
CA TYR A 120 0.15 3.09 -0.01
C TYR A 120 -1.05 4.01 -0.22
N ASP A 121 -1.23 5.03 0.63
CA ASP A 121 -2.36 5.96 0.56
C ASP A 121 -2.02 7.26 -0.18
N MET A 122 -2.50 7.36 -1.43
CA MET A 122 -2.34 8.53 -2.30
C MET A 122 -2.96 9.82 -1.74
N LYS A 123 -3.79 9.76 -0.69
CA LYS A 123 -4.35 10.96 -0.04
C LYS A 123 -3.38 11.67 0.90
N GLN A 124 -2.26 11.05 1.25
CA GLN A 124 -1.29 11.65 2.18
C GLN A 124 -0.39 12.73 1.55
N VAL A 125 -0.73 13.19 0.33
CA VAL A 125 -0.06 14.32 -0.31
C VAL A 125 -0.43 15.62 0.42
N GLN A 126 0.38 16.03 1.39
CA GLN A 126 0.28 17.37 1.97
C GLN A 126 0.90 18.42 1.03
N LYS A 127 0.23 19.56 0.90
CA LYS A 127 0.72 20.68 0.10
C LYS A 127 2.01 21.24 0.72
N GLY A 128 3.15 21.01 0.06
CA GLY A 128 4.46 21.48 0.52
C GLY A 128 5.29 20.45 1.29
N GLN A 129 4.84 19.19 1.40
CA GLN A 129 5.65 18.09 1.93
C GLN A 129 6.01 17.08 0.83
N THR A 130 7.00 16.23 1.12
CA THR A 130 7.35 15.08 0.29
C THR A 130 6.14 14.15 0.17
N ASN A 131 5.79 13.79 -1.06
CA ASN A 131 4.79 12.76 -1.29
C ASN A 131 5.32 11.44 -0.73
N LEU A 132 4.68 10.93 0.33
CA LEU A 132 5.06 9.64 0.92
C LEU A 132 4.46 8.45 0.22
N TYR A 133 3.43 8.67 -0.60
CA TYR A 133 2.87 7.62 -1.43
C TYR A 133 3.92 7.18 -2.45
N ASP A 134 4.20 5.88 -2.46
CA ASP A 134 5.10 5.23 -3.39
C ASP A 134 4.27 4.35 -4.32
N GLU A 135 4.04 4.84 -5.54
CA GLU A 135 3.30 4.09 -6.57
C GLU A 135 3.90 2.71 -6.83
N VAL A 136 5.22 2.58 -6.74
CA VAL A 136 5.91 1.31 -7.01
C VAL A 136 5.61 0.34 -5.89
N ALA A 137 5.77 0.75 -4.63
CA ALA A 137 5.44 -0.10 -3.49
C ALA A 137 3.97 -0.57 -3.51
N ALA A 138 3.05 0.33 -3.88
CA ALA A 138 1.64 0.01 -3.99
C ALA A 138 1.34 -1.00 -5.11
N VAL A 139 2.03 -0.91 -6.25
CA VAL A 139 1.91 -1.92 -7.31
C VAL A 139 2.60 -3.23 -6.93
N GLU A 140 3.73 -3.21 -6.23
CA GLU A 140 4.39 -4.42 -5.73
C GLU A 140 3.51 -5.20 -4.77
N TYR A 141 2.78 -4.50 -3.91
CA TYR A 141 1.71 -5.11 -3.12
C TYR A 141 0.66 -5.79 -4.01
N CYS A 142 0.17 -5.10 -5.04
CA CYS A 142 -0.81 -5.67 -5.96
C CYS A 142 -0.28 -6.88 -6.73
N ILE A 143 1.01 -6.89 -7.10
CA ILE A 143 1.69 -8.03 -7.74
C ILE A 143 1.80 -9.20 -6.77
N SER A 144 2.21 -8.94 -5.53
CA SER A 144 2.27 -9.95 -4.47
C SER A 144 0.90 -10.57 -4.23
N LEU A 145 -0.15 -9.75 -4.23
CA LEU A 145 -1.53 -10.19 -4.10
C LEU A 145 -2.00 -10.99 -5.32
N ALA A 146 -1.67 -10.54 -6.53
CA ALA A 146 -1.95 -11.27 -7.77
C ALA A 146 -1.31 -12.66 -7.78
N ASN A 147 -0.08 -12.80 -7.27
CA ASN A 147 0.63 -14.06 -7.16
C ASN A 147 0.01 -15.05 -6.17
N CYS A 148 -0.82 -14.58 -5.23
CA CYS A 148 -1.54 -15.45 -4.30
C CYS A 148 -2.76 -16.13 -4.96
N PHE A 149 -3.31 -15.54 -6.03
CA PHE A 149 -4.48 -16.08 -6.72
C PHE A 149 -4.12 -17.12 -7.78
N LYS A 150 -5.03 -18.06 -8.03
CA LYS A 150 -4.99 -18.86 -9.26
C LYS A 150 -5.49 -18.00 -10.44
N GLY A 151 -5.02 -18.36 -11.64
CA GLY A 151 -5.37 -17.67 -12.88
C GLY A 151 -4.56 -16.38 -13.10
N LYS A 152 -4.88 -15.65 -14.18
CA LYS A 152 -4.21 -14.37 -14.46
C LYS A 152 -4.96 -13.20 -13.82
N THR A 153 -4.20 -12.20 -13.41
CA THR A 153 -4.71 -11.01 -12.73
C THR A 153 -4.41 -9.75 -13.53
N GLN A 154 -5.44 -8.97 -13.84
CA GLN A 154 -5.22 -7.62 -14.35
C GLN A 154 -5.06 -6.66 -13.17
N ILE A 155 -3.96 -5.91 -13.14
CA ILE A 155 -3.73 -4.82 -12.18
C ILE A 155 -3.90 -3.50 -12.92
N ILE A 156 -4.91 -2.73 -12.53
CA ILE A 156 -5.28 -1.47 -13.17
C ILE A 156 -4.81 -0.30 -12.30
N VAL A 157 -3.92 0.51 -12.86
CA VAL A 157 -3.46 1.79 -12.31
C VAL A 157 -4.22 2.96 -12.95
N ARG A 158 -4.07 4.14 -12.35
CA ARG A 158 -4.81 5.36 -12.73
C ARG A 158 -4.56 5.82 -14.17
N ASP A 159 -3.30 6.03 -14.52
CA ASP A 159 -2.92 6.67 -15.78
C ASP A 159 -1.67 6.02 -16.41
N ASP A 160 -1.41 6.36 -17.68
CA ASP A 160 -0.29 5.79 -18.44
C ASP A 160 1.08 6.24 -17.90
N LYS A 161 1.15 7.41 -17.25
CA LYS A 161 2.39 7.90 -16.64
C LYS A 161 2.78 7.01 -15.47
N THR A 162 1.84 6.69 -14.58
CA THR A 162 2.05 5.74 -13.49
C THR A 162 2.42 4.37 -14.05
N LEU A 163 1.70 3.89 -15.07
CA LEU A 163 1.98 2.60 -15.73
C LEU A 163 3.42 2.54 -16.26
N GLN A 164 3.87 3.56 -16.99
CA GLN A 164 5.22 3.63 -17.56
C GLN A 164 6.29 3.69 -16.46
N THR A 165 6.10 4.53 -15.44
CA THR A 165 7.05 4.65 -14.32
C THR A 165 7.23 3.32 -13.62
N VAL A 166 6.12 2.68 -13.23
CA VAL A 166 6.16 1.40 -12.52
C VAL A 166 6.76 0.30 -13.39
N THR A 167 6.39 0.22 -14.66
CA THR A 167 6.95 -0.77 -15.59
C THR A 167 8.47 -0.62 -15.72
N LYS A 168 8.96 0.61 -15.88
CA LYS A 168 10.41 0.88 -15.97
C LYS A 168 11.15 0.44 -14.70
N VAL A 169 10.60 0.74 -13.52
CA VAL A 169 11.22 0.38 -12.23
C VAL A 169 11.21 -1.14 -12.03
N LEU A 170 10.10 -1.81 -12.31
CA LEU A 170 9.99 -3.27 -12.20
C LEU A 170 10.94 -3.98 -13.18
N ASP A 171 11.03 -3.52 -14.43
CA ASP A 171 11.94 -4.08 -15.42
C ASP A 171 13.41 -3.88 -15.01
N ALA A 172 13.76 -2.73 -14.43
CA ALA A 172 15.11 -2.49 -13.92
C ALA A 172 15.44 -3.44 -12.75
N ARG A 173 14.51 -3.64 -11.81
CA ARG A 173 14.68 -4.59 -10.70
C ARG A 173 14.79 -6.03 -11.20
N GLU A 174 13.99 -6.42 -12.20
CA GLU A 174 14.05 -7.75 -12.80
C GLU A 174 15.39 -7.99 -13.50
N ARG A 175 15.92 -6.99 -14.22
CA ARG A 175 17.27 -7.06 -14.83
C ARG A 175 18.36 -7.21 -13.76
N ASN A 176 18.32 -6.42 -12.70
CA ASN A 176 19.29 -6.51 -11.60
C ASN A 176 19.27 -7.88 -10.93
N LYS A 177 18.07 -8.44 -10.68
CA LYS A 177 17.93 -9.79 -10.11
C LYS A 177 18.54 -10.87 -11.03
N ARG A 178 18.39 -10.73 -12.35
CA ARG A 178 19.00 -11.66 -13.33
C ARG A 178 20.52 -11.55 -13.37
N ILE A 179 21.08 -10.34 -13.19
CA ILE A 179 22.53 -10.15 -13.12
C ILE A 179 23.08 -10.88 -11.88
N MET A 180 22.50 -10.64 -10.70
CA MET A 180 22.98 -11.29 -9.46
C MET A 180 22.85 -12.82 -9.50
N THR A 181 21.76 -13.35 -10.06
CA THR A 181 21.56 -14.81 -10.15
C THR A 181 22.44 -15.50 -11.21
N ASN A 182 22.94 -14.75 -12.19
CA ASN A 182 23.89 -15.25 -13.18
C ASN A 182 25.35 -15.14 -12.69
N GLU A 183 25.66 -14.17 -11.83
CA GLU A 183 26.98 -14.06 -11.18
C GLU A 183 27.25 -15.24 -10.23
N ASP A 184 26.21 -15.78 -9.58
CA ASP A 184 26.33 -17.00 -8.77
C ASP A 184 26.43 -18.30 -9.61
N ASN A 185 26.25 -18.22 -10.94
CA ASN A 185 26.21 -19.39 -11.84
C ASN A 185 27.20 -19.33 -13.00
N ASN A 186 28.24 -18.49 -12.96
CA ASN A 186 29.34 -18.55 -13.94
C ASN A 186 30.56 -19.20 -13.29
N VAL A 187 30.88 -20.49 -13.54
CA VAL A 187 31.25 -21.08 -14.84
C VAL A 187 32.41 -20.29 -15.46
N ASP A 188 33.56 -20.97 -15.40
CA ASP A 188 34.84 -20.76 -16.05
C ASP A 188 34.71 -20.08 -17.43
N VAL A 189 34.80 -18.74 -17.45
CA VAL A 189 34.96 -17.97 -18.69
C VAL A 189 36.42 -18.12 -19.09
N LYS A 190 36.69 -19.07 -20.00
CA LYS A 190 37.90 -19.03 -20.81
C LYS A 190 37.88 -17.73 -21.60
N LEU A 191 38.71 -16.79 -21.19
CA LEU A 191 39.14 -15.66 -22.00
C LEU A 191 40.00 -16.23 -23.13
N ASP A 192 39.41 -16.40 -24.32
CA ASP A 192 40.19 -16.47 -25.55
C ASP A 192 40.73 -15.06 -25.82
N GLU A 193 41.96 -14.83 -25.36
CA GLU A 193 42.82 -13.76 -25.84
C GLU A 193 43.34 -14.15 -27.23
N GLU A 194 42.83 -13.53 -28.29
CA GLU A 194 43.53 -13.31 -29.58
C GLU A 194 42.57 -12.57 -30.53
N ASP A 195 42.80 -11.27 -30.71
CA ASP A 195 43.08 -10.68 -32.03
C ASP A 195 43.15 -9.15 -31.92
N HIS A 196 44.40 -8.71 -31.84
CA HIS A 196 44.88 -7.37 -32.08
C HIS A 196 44.82 -7.15 -33.59
N ASP A 197 44.02 -6.20 -34.08
CA ASP A 197 44.26 -5.66 -35.42
C ASP A 197 44.02 -4.15 -35.44
N ASP A 198 45.14 -3.48 -35.65
CA ASP A 198 45.32 -2.04 -35.75
C ASP A 198 44.54 -1.47 -36.95
N ASN A 199 43.90 -0.32 -36.76
CA ASN A 199 43.64 0.63 -37.84
C ASN A 199 43.47 2.03 -37.24
N GLU A 200 44.61 2.68 -36.98
CA GLU A 200 44.70 4.13 -36.97
C GLU A 200 44.67 4.60 -38.43
N ASP A 201 43.65 5.35 -38.83
CA ASP A 201 43.73 6.23 -40.00
C ASP A 201 42.73 7.40 -39.86
N ASP A 202 43.31 8.56 -39.54
CA ASP A 202 43.28 9.74 -40.41
C ASP A 202 41.90 10.34 -40.77
N ILE A 203 41.41 11.30 -39.97
CA ILE A 203 40.48 12.33 -40.46
C ILE A 203 40.99 13.71 -40.10
N LYS A 204 41.25 14.45 -41.17
CA LYS A 204 41.86 15.77 -41.31
C LYS A 204 40.96 16.91 -40.86
N ASP A 205 41.65 17.96 -40.46
CA ASP A 205 41.22 19.36 -40.42
C ASP A 205 40.44 19.79 -41.68
N ASP A 206 39.37 20.57 -41.49
CA ASP A 206 39.07 21.71 -42.37
C ASP A 206 38.09 22.70 -41.70
N ASP A 207 38.57 23.95 -41.67
CA ASP A 207 37.90 25.25 -41.76
C ASP A 207 36.87 25.77 -40.73
N GLU A 208 37.37 26.75 -39.96
CA GLU A 208 36.94 28.15 -39.92
C GLU A 208 35.51 28.48 -40.43
N ASN A 209 34.67 29.12 -39.61
CA ASN A 209 34.56 30.59 -39.58
C ASN A 209 33.38 31.11 -38.72
N ASP A 210 33.63 32.26 -38.09
CA ASP A 210 32.74 33.42 -37.94
C ASP A 210 31.90 33.64 -36.65
N LYS A 211 32.45 34.56 -35.82
CA LYS A 211 31.83 35.73 -35.13
C LYS A 211 30.68 35.52 -34.13
N SER A 212 30.52 36.29 -33.06
CA SER A 212 31.30 37.32 -32.38
C SER A 212 30.48 37.80 -31.16
N VAL A 213 31.17 38.32 -30.14
CA VAL A 213 30.72 39.33 -29.15
C VAL A 213 29.83 38.88 -27.99
N GLY A 214 30.41 39.01 -26.79
CA GLY A 214 29.79 39.78 -25.71
C GLY A 214 29.51 39.02 -24.42
N ASP A 215 30.43 39.06 -23.45
CA ASP A 215 30.46 40.09 -22.40
C ASP A 215 31.07 39.54 -21.09
N ASN A 216 31.81 40.42 -20.41
CA ASN A 216 32.55 40.16 -19.18
C ASN A 216 31.61 39.97 -17.98
N LEU A 217 31.95 39.05 -17.05
CA LEU A 217 32.04 39.43 -15.62
C LEU A 217 32.67 38.35 -14.70
N PHE A 218 33.67 38.83 -13.95
CA PHE A 218 34.03 38.47 -12.58
C PHE A 218 34.92 37.24 -12.30
N VAL A 219 36.19 37.57 -12.08
CA VAL A 219 37.25 36.75 -11.47
C VAL A 219 37.14 36.86 -9.94
N GLY A 220 37.13 35.71 -9.27
CA GLY A 220 37.32 35.55 -7.83
C GLY A 220 38.01 34.22 -7.58
N GLU A 221 39.32 34.28 -7.43
CA GLU A 221 40.28 33.19 -7.22
C GLU A 221 40.28 32.74 -5.75
N GLU A 222 40.37 31.43 -5.52
CA GLU A 222 41.25 30.74 -4.56
C GLU A 222 40.62 29.54 -3.80
N THR A 223 41.43 28.47 -3.77
CA THR A 223 41.57 27.41 -2.74
C THR A 223 40.63 26.20 -2.74
N THR A 224 41.10 25.20 -3.47
CA THR A 224 41.26 23.77 -3.13
C THR A 224 40.95 23.31 -1.68
N THR A 225 40.45 22.06 -1.61
CA THR A 225 40.32 21.12 -0.46
C THR A 225 38.95 20.96 0.19
N THR A 226 38.14 19.99 -0.26
CA THR A 226 37.53 18.91 0.57
C THR A 226 36.63 17.98 -0.28
N THR A 227 37.22 16.98 -0.92
CA THR A 227 36.52 15.90 -1.64
C THR A 227 36.70 14.54 -0.95
N ASN A 228 36.61 14.48 0.38
CA ASN A 228 36.82 13.24 1.14
C ASN A 228 35.62 12.83 2.04
N ASN A 229 34.48 13.51 1.97
CA ASN A 229 33.34 13.19 2.86
C ASN A 229 32.22 12.38 2.18
N MET A 230 32.31 12.12 0.88
CA MET A 230 31.26 11.42 0.12
C MET A 230 31.47 9.88 0.10
N ASP A 231 32.69 9.40 0.37
CA ASP A 231 33.02 7.97 0.40
C ASP A 231 32.74 7.30 1.76
N SER A 232 32.73 8.04 2.87
CA SER A 232 32.46 7.44 4.19
C SER A 232 31.00 6.99 4.36
N TYR A 233 30.08 7.67 3.68
CA TYR A 233 28.66 7.30 3.66
C TYR A 233 28.42 6.06 2.78
N ARG A 234 29.12 5.94 1.65
CA ARG A 234 29.08 4.73 0.79
C ARG A 234 29.70 3.52 1.49
N GLN A 235 30.82 3.70 2.20
CA GLN A 235 31.44 2.61 2.94
C GLN A 235 30.53 2.08 4.06
N LYS A 236 29.85 2.96 4.81
CA LYS A 236 28.88 2.55 5.85
C LYS A 236 27.66 1.79 5.31
N LEU A 237 27.23 2.08 4.09
CA LEU A 237 26.13 1.36 3.44
C LEU A 237 26.53 -0.07 3.04
N ILE A 238 27.80 -0.28 2.67
CA ILE A 238 28.33 -1.59 2.29
C ILE A 238 28.65 -2.43 3.54
N SER A 239 29.12 -1.83 4.63
CA SER A 239 29.46 -2.55 5.87
C SER A 239 28.27 -3.22 6.55
N ASN A 240 27.04 -2.74 6.33
CA ASN A 240 25.84 -3.29 6.95
C ASN A 240 25.26 -4.52 6.22
N TRP A 241 25.85 -4.94 5.11
CA TRP A 241 25.36 -6.08 4.33
C TRP A 241 26.14 -7.38 4.58
N ASP A 242 27.34 -7.31 5.15
CA ASP A 242 28.26 -8.46 5.30
C ASP A 242 28.23 -9.13 6.68
N GLU A 243 27.37 -8.71 7.62
CA GLU A 243 27.19 -9.40 8.90
C GLU A 243 26.01 -10.39 8.87
N GLN A 244 26.24 -11.56 8.28
CA GLN A 244 25.52 -12.79 8.64
C GLN A 244 26.49 -13.78 9.26
N ASP A 245 26.30 -14.07 10.55
CA ASP A 245 26.98 -15.14 11.26
C ASP A 245 26.62 -16.53 10.69
N PRO A 246 27.57 -17.49 10.70
CA PRO A 246 27.45 -18.75 9.99
C PRO A 246 26.60 -19.78 10.76
N ILE A 247 25.52 -20.25 10.13
CA ILE A 247 24.83 -21.48 10.55
C ILE A 247 25.53 -22.67 9.91
N THR A 248 26.08 -23.50 10.78
CA THR A 248 26.77 -24.75 10.50
C THR A 248 25.82 -25.81 9.92
N THR A 249 26.29 -26.44 8.86
CA THR A 249 25.69 -27.59 8.17
C THR A 249 25.94 -28.89 8.94
N SER A 250 24.96 -29.80 8.92
CA SER A 250 25.23 -31.23 9.03
C SER A 250 24.40 -31.99 7.99
N GLU A 251 25.05 -33.01 7.46
CA GLU A 251 24.82 -33.78 6.23
C GLU A 251 23.64 -34.77 6.35
N ASP A 252 22.91 -35.02 5.25
CA ASP A 252 22.88 -36.35 4.59
C ASP A 252 22.09 -36.34 3.24
N GLY A 253 22.56 -37.10 2.23
CA GLY A 253 22.03 -37.16 0.85
C GLY A 253 20.78 -38.06 0.65
N PRO A 254 20.42 -38.58 -0.57
CA PRO A 254 21.20 -38.66 -1.82
C PRO A 254 20.47 -38.45 -3.19
N LYS A 255 21.28 -38.03 -4.20
CA LYS A 255 21.37 -38.40 -5.65
C LYS A 255 20.17 -38.98 -6.43
N ARG A 256 19.78 -38.33 -7.54
CA ARG A 256 19.31 -38.91 -8.85
C ARG A 256 19.62 -37.94 -10.00
N LYS A 257 20.63 -38.19 -10.84
CA LYS A 257 20.66 -38.80 -12.20
C LYS A 257 19.96 -38.02 -13.34
N PHE A 258 20.80 -37.59 -14.27
CA PHE A 258 20.58 -36.97 -15.59
C PHE A 258 20.19 -37.99 -16.68
N GLU A 259 19.45 -37.51 -17.70
CA GLU A 259 19.36 -37.93 -19.13
C GLU A 259 18.51 -36.83 -19.80
N ASP A 260 19.02 -35.85 -20.56
CA ASP A 260 19.56 -35.80 -21.94
C ASP A 260 18.67 -36.40 -23.05
N SER A 261 18.13 -35.53 -23.92
CA SER A 261 18.02 -35.75 -25.38
C SER A 261 17.48 -34.52 -26.13
N THR A 262 18.42 -33.79 -26.76
CA THR A 262 18.48 -33.39 -28.19
C THR A 262 17.42 -32.54 -28.93
N ILE A 263 17.99 -31.74 -29.84
CA ILE A 263 17.53 -30.60 -30.65
C ILE A 263 17.27 -31.03 -32.11
N GLU A 264 16.37 -30.35 -32.83
CA GLU A 264 16.51 -29.79 -34.21
C GLU A 264 15.14 -29.37 -34.79
N THR A 265 14.93 -28.49 -35.80
CA THR A 265 15.37 -27.15 -36.26
C THR A 265 14.55 -26.87 -37.56
N SER A 266 14.30 -25.59 -37.90
CA SER A 266 13.84 -25.01 -39.20
C SER A 266 12.32 -24.84 -39.43
N SER A 267 11.77 -23.79 -40.08
CA SER A 267 12.19 -22.42 -40.46
C SER A 267 10.98 -21.68 -41.07
N ALA A 268 10.76 -20.40 -40.66
CA ALA A 268 10.22 -19.16 -41.30
C ALA A 268 9.56 -19.18 -42.72
N PRO A 269 8.68 -18.19 -43.12
CA PRO A 269 8.92 -16.74 -42.91
C PRO A 269 7.73 -15.76 -42.66
N SER A 270 8.08 -14.73 -41.87
CA SER A 270 7.78 -13.28 -41.93
C SER A 270 6.37 -12.73 -42.20
N SER A 271 5.85 -11.96 -41.23
CA SER A 271 5.42 -10.57 -41.46
C SER A 271 5.48 -9.75 -40.17
N SER A 272 6.12 -8.58 -40.28
CA SER A 272 6.52 -7.60 -39.27
C SER A 272 5.38 -7.02 -38.42
N SER A 273 5.50 -7.14 -37.09
CA SER A 273 5.13 -6.08 -36.15
C SER A 273 5.97 -6.21 -34.88
N SER A 274 6.59 -5.11 -34.50
CA SER A 274 7.49 -4.96 -33.34
C SER A 274 6.73 -5.16 -32.03
N SER A 275 6.54 -6.41 -31.63
CA SER A 275 6.19 -6.76 -30.26
C SER A 275 7.42 -7.39 -29.60
N SER A 276 7.90 -6.73 -28.54
CA SER A 276 8.83 -7.30 -27.59
C SER A 276 8.14 -8.43 -26.83
N SER A 277 7.94 -9.57 -27.49
CA SER A 277 7.37 -10.78 -26.92
C SER A 277 8.44 -11.56 -26.16
N SER A 278 8.97 -10.97 -25.10
CA SER A 278 9.50 -11.75 -23.98
C SER A 278 8.34 -12.02 -23.03
N SER A 279 7.40 -12.88 -23.44
CA SER A 279 6.31 -13.32 -22.56
C SER A 279 6.88 -14.25 -21.49
N SER A 280 7.55 -13.64 -20.52
CA SER A 280 7.67 -14.21 -19.19
C SER A 280 6.26 -14.61 -18.74
N ASN A 281 6.12 -15.82 -18.18
CA ASN A 281 4.86 -16.38 -17.68
C ASN A 281 4.40 -15.60 -16.42
N LYS A 282 4.18 -14.28 -16.56
CA LYS A 282 3.69 -13.42 -15.49
C LYS A 282 2.24 -13.79 -15.22
N SER A 283 1.94 -14.05 -13.95
CA SER A 283 0.58 -14.25 -13.41
C SER A 283 -0.29 -12.99 -13.52
N TYR A 284 0.29 -11.84 -13.90
CA TYR A 284 -0.38 -10.56 -13.93
C TYR A 284 -0.11 -9.76 -15.20
N ARG A 285 -1.02 -8.83 -15.50
CA ARG A 285 -0.86 -7.79 -16.52
C ARG A 285 -1.16 -6.43 -15.92
N LEU A 286 -0.27 -5.46 -16.11
CA LEU A 286 -0.51 -4.06 -15.77
C LEU A 286 -1.32 -3.36 -16.88
N ALA A 287 -2.25 -2.51 -16.49
CA ALA A 287 -3.07 -1.70 -17.38
C ALA A 287 -3.36 -0.32 -16.78
N SER A 288 -3.67 0.66 -17.61
CA SER A 288 -4.07 2.00 -17.19
C SER A 288 -5.57 2.20 -17.43
N LEU A 289 -6.30 2.82 -16.48
CA LEU A 289 -7.75 3.07 -16.62
C LEU A 289 -8.07 3.86 -17.91
N PHE A 290 -7.29 4.90 -18.17
CA PHE A 290 -7.55 5.85 -19.26
C PHE A 290 -6.48 5.84 -20.36
N GLY A 291 -5.35 5.16 -20.15
CA GLY A 291 -4.19 5.28 -21.02
C GLY A 291 -3.72 6.73 -21.12
N ASN A 292 -3.47 7.19 -22.35
CA ASN A 292 -3.06 8.57 -22.65
C ASN A 292 -4.25 9.52 -22.93
N VAL A 293 -5.48 9.07 -22.70
CA VAL A 293 -6.68 9.87 -22.98
C VAL A 293 -6.87 10.92 -21.88
N ARG A 294 -7.02 12.19 -22.28
CA ARG A 294 -7.42 13.27 -21.37
C ARG A 294 -8.93 13.26 -21.22
N ILE A 295 -9.40 13.21 -19.97
CA ILE A 295 -10.83 13.23 -19.64
C ILE A 295 -11.23 14.64 -19.23
N ASP A 296 -11.83 15.37 -20.16
CA ASP A 296 -12.36 16.70 -19.89
C ASP A 296 -13.70 16.61 -19.15
N GLN A 297 -13.90 17.53 -18.21
CA GLN A 297 -15.17 17.63 -17.47
C GLN A 297 -16.25 18.22 -18.39
N GLY A 298 -17.33 17.47 -18.61
CA GLY A 298 -18.44 17.90 -19.45
C GLY A 298 -19.57 16.87 -19.54
N PRO A 299 -20.64 17.17 -20.30
CA PRO A 299 -21.79 16.27 -20.48
C PRO A 299 -21.39 14.89 -21.03
N ASP A 300 -20.37 14.85 -21.90
CA ASP A 300 -19.92 13.62 -22.58
C ASP A 300 -18.82 12.87 -21.81
N MET A 301 -18.44 13.34 -20.61
CA MET A 301 -17.35 12.78 -19.82
C MET A 301 -17.52 11.27 -19.57
N ALA A 302 -18.74 10.82 -19.26
CA ALA A 302 -19.02 9.40 -19.03
C ALA A 302 -18.78 8.54 -20.29
N THR A 303 -19.15 9.05 -21.46
CA THR A 303 -18.95 8.37 -22.75
C THR A 303 -17.45 8.25 -23.06
N HIS A 304 -16.70 9.34 -22.89
CA HIS A 304 -15.24 9.35 -23.09
C HIS A 304 -14.53 8.40 -22.12
N ILE A 305 -14.94 8.37 -20.85
CA ILE A 305 -14.41 7.43 -19.86
C ILE A 305 -14.66 5.98 -20.28
N ILE A 306 -15.89 5.64 -20.66
CA ILE A 306 -16.24 4.27 -21.09
C ILE A 306 -15.45 3.88 -22.35
N GLN A 307 -15.27 4.82 -23.27
CA GLN A 307 -14.49 4.59 -24.48
C GLN A 307 -13.01 4.35 -24.13
N ALA A 308 -12.39 5.20 -23.31
CA ALA A 308 -11.02 5.03 -22.86
C ALA A 308 -10.82 3.69 -22.11
N LEU A 309 -11.76 3.33 -21.23
CA LEU A 309 -11.74 2.06 -20.50
C LEU A 309 -11.78 0.86 -21.47
N ARG A 310 -12.60 0.93 -22.53
CA ARG A 310 -12.73 -0.13 -23.54
C ARG A 310 -11.41 -0.41 -24.26
N TYR A 311 -10.62 0.62 -24.52
CA TYR A 311 -9.34 0.48 -25.23
C TYR A 311 -8.18 0.05 -24.33
N ASN A 312 -8.19 0.45 -23.04
CA ASN A 312 -6.98 0.34 -22.21
C ASN A 312 -7.09 -0.69 -21.07
N ALA A 313 -8.27 -0.82 -20.47
CA ALA A 313 -8.43 -1.45 -19.17
C ALA A 313 -9.40 -2.63 -19.13
N LEU A 314 -9.91 -3.09 -20.27
CA LEU A 314 -10.70 -4.31 -20.28
C LEU A 314 -9.84 -5.53 -19.98
N ALA A 315 -10.40 -6.38 -19.14
CA ALA A 315 -9.79 -7.64 -18.77
C ALA A 315 -9.97 -8.64 -19.91
N LYS A 316 -8.89 -9.37 -20.24
CA LYS A 316 -8.81 -10.41 -21.27
C LYS A 316 -9.57 -11.66 -20.84
N ASP A 317 -9.87 -12.58 -21.75
CA ASP A 317 -10.69 -13.75 -21.44
C ASP A 317 -10.04 -14.72 -20.45
N ASP A 318 -8.71 -14.73 -20.36
CA ASP A 318 -7.90 -15.55 -19.47
C ASP A 318 -7.59 -14.90 -18.10
N GLU A 319 -8.15 -13.73 -17.81
CA GLU A 319 -7.92 -12.97 -16.57
C GLU A 319 -9.10 -13.10 -15.59
N ASP A 320 -8.99 -13.97 -14.59
CA ASP A 320 -10.07 -14.22 -13.63
C ASP A 320 -10.19 -13.15 -12.53
N ASN A 321 -9.10 -12.40 -12.32
CA ASN A 321 -8.97 -11.42 -11.24
C ASN A 321 -8.70 -10.01 -11.81
N ILE A 322 -9.32 -9.00 -11.22
CA ILE A 322 -9.11 -7.58 -11.53
C ILE A 322 -8.79 -6.86 -10.22
N ILE A 323 -7.59 -6.31 -10.11
CA ILE A 323 -7.17 -5.42 -9.03
C ILE A 323 -7.22 -3.98 -9.56
N ILE A 324 -7.90 -3.08 -8.86
CA ILE A 324 -7.95 -1.65 -9.19
C ILE A 324 -7.31 -0.88 -8.04
N LEU A 325 -6.25 -0.13 -8.35
CA LEU A 325 -5.44 0.58 -7.36
C LEU A 325 -5.81 2.06 -7.28
N SER A 326 -6.06 2.53 -6.06
CA SER A 326 -6.13 3.94 -5.65
C SER A 326 -7.09 4.81 -6.48
N ALA A 327 -8.24 4.26 -6.90
CA ALA A 327 -9.29 5.01 -7.58
C ALA A 327 -10.09 5.87 -6.59
N ILE A 328 -10.08 7.19 -6.79
CA ILE A 328 -10.65 8.22 -5.89
C ILE A 328 -11.47 9.25 -6.68
N GLY A 329 -11.06 9.58 -7.91
CA GLY A 329 -11.66 10.62 -8.75
C GLY A 329 -13.10 10.32 -9.19
N LYS A 330 -13.83 11.35 -9.63
CA LYS A 330 -15.20 11.19 -10.17
C LYS A 330 -15.21 10.40 -11.48
N ASP A 331 -14.23 10.68 -12.33
CA ASP A 331 -13.94 9.97 -13.57
C ASP A 331 -13.57 8.51 -13.31
N GLU A 332 -12.66 8.27 -12.36
CA GLU A 332 -12.25 6.93 -11.94
C GLU A 332 -13.43 6.14 -11.36
N MET A 333 -14.29 6.80 -10.56
CA MET A 333 -15.51 6.20 -10.04
C MET A 333 -16.44 5.74 -11.18
N ILE A 334 -16.60 6.51 -12.26
CA ILE A 334 -17.40 6.09 -13.42
C ILE A 334 -16.77 4.86 -14.09
N ALA A 335 -15.44 4.85 -14.24
CA ALA A 335 -14.71 3.72 -14.81
C ALA A 335 -14.87 2.44 -13.96
N VAL A 336 -14.72 2.54 -12.64
CA VAL A 336 -14.92 1.44 -11.71
C VAL A 336 -16.36 0.93 -11.75
N ARG A 337 -17.37 1.82 -11.79
CA ARG A 337 -18.78 1.41 -11.95
C ARG A 337 -19.00 0.61 -13.23
N ALA A 338 -18.39 1.02 -14.35
CA ALA A 338 -18.47 0.30 -15.61
C ALA A 338 -17.81 -1.09 -15.53
N LEU A 339 -16.63 -1.20 -14.91
CA LEU A 339 -15.94 -2.48 -14.69
C LEU A 339 -16.74 -3.42 -13.79
N VAL A 340 -17.25 -2.93 -12.66
CA VAL A 340 -18.06 -3.71 -11.72
C VAL A 340 -19.36 -4.17 -12.36
N THR A 341 -20.02 -3.33 -13.15
CA THR A 341 -21.22 -3.71 -13.89
C THR A 341 -20.93 -4.81 -14.91
N LYS A 342 -19.78 -4.75 -15.58
CA LYS A 342 -19.39 -5.72 -16.62
C LYS A 342 -18.91 -7.05 -16.05
N TYR A 343 -18.11 -7.01 -14.97
CA TYR A 343 -17.35 -8.16 -14.48
C TYR A 343 -17.72 -8.61 -13.06
N GLY A 344 -18.47 -7.84 -12.28
CA GLY A 344 -18.74 -8.12 -10.86
C GLY A 344 -19.46 -9.45 -10.57
N ASN A 345 -20.13 -10.01 -11.58
CA ASN A 345 -20.77 -11.33 -11.51
C ASN A 345 -19.98 -12.44 -12.22
N LYS A 346 -18.80 -12.14 -12.74
CA LYS A 346 -17.99 -13.06 -13.56
C LYS A 346 -16.57 -13.25 -13.04
N ARG A 347 -16.03 -12.25 -12.33
CA ARG A 347 -14.62 -12.16 -11.94
C ARG A 347 -14.51 -11.64 -10.52
N LYS A 348 -13.36 -11.84 -9.91
CA LYS A 348 -12.99 -11.18 -8.66
C LYS A 348 -12.56 -9.75 -8.95
N ILE A 349 -13.20 -8.78 -8.31
CA ILE A 349 -12.78 -7.37 -8.37
C ILE A 349 -12.27 -6.97 -7.00
N ILE A 350 -11.03 -6.52 -6.93
CA ILE A 350 -10.37 -6.13 -5.68
C ILE A 350 -10.02 -4.65 -5.80
N LEU A 351 -10.58 -3.86 -4.90
CA LEU A 351 -10.42 -2.42 -4.86
C LEU A 351 -9.42 -2.09 -3.76
N VAL A 352 -8.17 -1.79 -4.15
CA VAL A 352 -7.07 -1.49 -3.22
C VAL A 352 -6.99 0.03 -3.04
N ASN A 353 -7.19 0.51 -1.81
CA ASN A 353 -7.15 1.94 -1.47
C ASN A 353 -8.12 2.83 -2.27
N CYS A 354 -9.20 2.25 -2.80
CA CYS A 354 -10.22 3.00 -3.53
C CYS A 354 -11.17 3.69 -2.56
N GLN A 355 -11.31 5.00 -2.68
CA GLN A 355 -12.10 5.81 -1.76
C GLN A 355 -13.13 6.67 -2.50
N PHE A 356 -14.34 6.13 -2.65
CA PHE A 356 -15.45 6.81 -3.33
C PHE A 356 -16.40 7.49 -2.35
N GLN A 357 -16.70 8.76 -2.60
CA GLN A 357 -17.66 9.54 -1.82
C GLN A 357 -18.66 10.27 -2.74
N PRO A 358 -19.96 9.89 -2.73
CA PRO A 358 -20.54 8.74 -2.03
C PRO A 358 -20.07 7.41 -2.64
N THR A 359 -20.24 6.31 -1.90
CA THR A 359 -19.98 4.97 -2.43
C THR A 359 -21.02 4.61 -3.52
N PRO A 360 -20.59 4.20 -4.73
CA PRO A 360 -21.49 3.76 -5.80
C PRO A 360 -22.45 2.64 -5.38
N ARG A 361 -23.66 2.65 -5.95
CA ARG A 361 -24.69 1.64 -5.65
C ARG A 361 -24.21 0.22 -5.96
N GLU A 362 -23.43 0.08 -7.02
CA GLU A 362 -22.84 -1.18 -7.48
C GLU A 362 -21.82 -1.77 -6.48
N LEU A 363 -21.31 -0.94 -5.57
CA LEU A 363 -20.33 -1.31 -4.55
C LEU A 363 -20.94 -1.49 -3.15
N LEU A 364 -22.27 -1.35 -2.99
CA LEU A 364 -22.91 -1.51 -1.69
C LEU A 364 -22.80 -2.95 -1.14
N SER A 365 -22.81 -3.94 -2.03
CA SER A 365 -22.60 -5.35 -1.66
C SER A 365 -21.13 -5.66 -1.36
N ALA A 366 -20.18 -4.87 -1.86
CA ALA A 366 -18.75 -5.11 -1.68
C ALA A 366 -18.35 -5.00 -0.21
N GLU A 367 -17.45 -5.88 0.23
CA GLU A 367 -17.01 -5.97 1.62
C GLU A 367 -15.56 -5.50 1.81
N THR A 368 -15.31 -4.69 2.83
CA THR A 368 -13.95 -4.44 3.31
C THR A 368 -13.47 -5.64 4.08
N VAL A 369 -12.63 -6.44 3.42
CA VAL A 369 -12.12 -7.72 3.95
C VAL A 369 -10.80 -7.53 4.67
N TYR A 370 -10.03 -6.52 4.29
CA TYR A 370 -8.76 -6.19 4.90
C TYR A 370 -8.60 -4.67 5.01
N SER A 371 -8.25 -4.16 6.19
CA SER A 371 -7.92 -2.74 6.37
C SER A 371 -6.94 -2.54 7.51
N VAL A 372 -6.00 -1.63 7.30
CA VAL A 372 -5.05 -1.14 8.30
C VAL A 372 -5.03 0.37 8.25
N LEU A 373 -5.44 1.01 9.34
CA LEU A 373 -5.42 2.46 9.51
C LEU A 373 -4.59 2.82 10.74
N PRO A 374 -3.33 3.24 10.56
CA PRO A 374 -2.54 3.79 11.64
C PRO A 374 -2.92 5.24 11.92
N LEU A 375 -2.89 5.63 13.19
CA LEU A 375 -3.32 6.92 13.70
C LEU A 375 -2.44 7.34 14.88
N MET A 376 -2.34 8.65 15.10
CA MET A 376 -1.82 9.19 16.34
C MET A 376 -2.90 10.01 17.04
N ALA A 377 -3.17 9.64 18.29
CA ALA A 377 -4.04 10.42 19.16
C ALA A 377 -3.26 11.58 19.74
N ARG A 378 -3.80 12.79 19.64
CA ARG A 378 -3.28 13.96 20.34
C ARG A 378 -4.33 14.53 21.27
N LYS A 379 -3.87 15.08 22.39
CA LYS A 379 -4.71 15.84 23.30
C LYS A 379 -5.08 17.16 22.62
N ASN A 380 -6.35 17.54 22.68
CA ASN A 380 -6.76 18.84 22.18
C ASN A 380 -6.15 19.96 23.05
N MET A 381 -5.15 20.68 22.51
CA MET A 381 -4.47 21.79 23.20
C MET A 381 -5.33 23.06 23.26
N GLU A 382 -6.42 23.16 22.50
CA GLU A 382 -7.24 24.38 22.43
C GLU A 382 -7.91 24.76 23.77
N ASN A 383 -7.99 23.85 24.73
CA ASN A 383 -8.52 24.11 26.07
C ASN A 383 -7.45 24.37 27.15
N GLU A 384 -6.16 24.34 26.83
CA GLU A 384 -5.07 24.54 27.81
C GLU A 384 -4.53 25.99 27.85
N ASN A 385 -4.98 26.87 26.94
CA ASN A 385 -4.56 28.28 26.89
C ASN A 385 -4.89 29.15 28.12
N ASN A 386 -5.43 28.58 29.20
CA ASN A 386 -5.72 29.31 30.44
C ASN A 386 -4.94 28.87 31.68
N ASN A 387 -4.13 27.80 31.62
CA ASN A 387 -3.30 27.40 32.75
C ASN A 387 -1.82 27.41 32.35
N ASN A 388 -1.14 28.45 32.83
CA ASN A 388 0.27 28.77 32.63
C ASN A 388 1.19 27.81 33.43
N ASP A 389 0.90 26.51 33.45
CA ASP A 389 1.72 25.50 34.12
C ASP A 389 2.79 24.99 33.15
N ASN A 390 3.87 25.77 33.03
CA ASN A 390 5.09 25.52 32.27
C ASN A 390 5.92 24.30 32.74
N ASN A 391 5.34 23.33 33.45
CA ASN A 391 6.12 22.30 34.17
C ASN A 391 5.85 20.84 33.79
N ASP A 392 4.96 20.53 32.84
CA ASP A 392 4.81 19.18 32.31
C ASP A 392 5.43 19.04 30.91
N ASN A 393 6.75 19.26 30.83
CA ASN A 393 7.61 18.64 29.81
C ASN A 393 7.78 17.14 30.05
N ASN A 394 6.81 16.48 30.69
CA ASN A 394 6.80 15.04 30.77
C ASN A 394 6.66 14.50 29.35
N ASN A 395 7.56 13.58 29.01
CA ASN A 395 7.66 12.82 27.76
C ASN A 395 6.38 12.00 27.46
N ASN A 396 5.22 12.65 27.38
CA ASN A 396 3.97 12.02 27.03
C ASN A 396 3.99 11.76 25.53
N ILE A 397 4.61 10.63 25.16
CA ILE A 397 4.54 10.06 23.83
C ILE A 397 3.06 9.96 23.48
N PRO A 398 2.60 10.58 22.39
CA PRO A 398 1.17 10.58 22.06
C PRO A 398 0.73 9.13 21.82
N PRO A 399 -0.46 8.71 22.30
CA PRO A 399 -0.92 7.35 22.10
C PRO A 399 -0.99 7.01 20.62
N LYS A 400 -0.34 5.91 20.26
CA LYS A 400 -0.37 5.35 18.91
C LYS A 400 -1.61 4.49 18.79
N VAL A 401 -2.30 4.57 17.66
CA VAL A 401 -3.57 3.90 17.46
C VAL A 401 -3.51 3.16 16.13
N VAL A 402 -3.96 1.91 16.09
CA VAL A 402 -4.10 1.16 14.85
C VAL A 402 -5.51 0.59 14.80
N VAL A 403 -6.23 0.88 13.73
CA VAL A 403 -7.54 0.29 13.46
C VAL A 403 -7.37 -0.79 12.40
N LEU A 404 -7.75 -2.02 12.75
CA LEU A 404 -7.60 -3.20 11.92
C LEU A 404 -8.96 -3.79 11.55
N ARG A 405 -9.04 -4.33 10.33
CA ARG A 405 -10.09 -5.22 9.85
C ARG A 405 -9.46 -6.39 9.13
N ARG A 406 -9.81 -7.61 9.54
CA ARG A 406 -9.44 -8.86 8.86
C ARG A 406 -10.63 -9.81 8.85
N TYR A 407 -11.17 -10.12 7.68
CA TYR A 407 -12.33 -11.01 7.59
C TYR A 407 -12.01 -12.41 8.14
N PRO A 408 -12.88 -13.02 8.98
CA PRO A 408 -14.21 -12.58 9.44
C PRO A 408 -14.25 -11.79 10.77
N LYS A 409 -13.10 -11.40 11.34
CA LYS A 409 -13.02 -10.71 12.65
C LYS A 409 -13.77 -9.37 12.65
N ASN A 410 -13.99 -8.81 13.83
CA ASN A 410 -14.60 -7.48 13.95
C ASN A 410 -13.62 -6.37 13.53
N TRP A 411 -14.09 -5.12 13.53
CA TRP A 411 -13.17 -3.98 13.58
C TRP A 411 -12.48 -3.96 14.94
N GLU A 412 -11.16 -3.84 14.96
CA GLU A 412 -10.35 -3.85 16.17
C GLU A 412 -9.59 -2.53 16.28
N ILE A 413 -9.67 -1.87 17.44
CA ILE A 413 -8.90 -0.67 17.76
C ILE A 413 -7.81 -1.09 18.74
N PHE A 414 -6.56 -0.94 18.33
CA PHE A 414 -5.39 -1.16 19.16
C PHE A 414 -4.78 0.17 19.57
N VAL A 415 -4.35 0.28 20.83
CA VAL A 415 -3.74 1.50 21.39
C VAL A 415 -2.41 1.13 22.06
N ASP A 416 -1.37 1.89 21.76
CA ASP A 416 -0.06 1.81 22.42
C ASP A 416 0.25 3.16 23.10
N ILE A 417 0.49 3.09 24.41
CA ILE A 417 0.84 4.21 25.28
C ILE A 417 2.31 4.15 25.77
N GLY A 418 3.14 3.32 25.14
CA GLY A 418 4.55 3.10 25.50
C GLY A 418 4.89 1.68 25.95
N ASN A 419 3.89 0.80 26.11
CA ASN A 419 4.06 -0.58 26.56
C ASN A 419 3.70 -1.62 25.46
N GLY A 420 3.58 -1.17 24.21
CA GLY A 420 3.10 -1.94 23.08
C GLY A 420 1.58 -1.92 22.94
N TYR A 421 1.09 -2.33 21.78
CA TYR A 421 -0.34 -2.27 21.47
C TYR A 421 -1.18 -3.21 22.32
N GLU A 422 -2.30 -2.70 22.81
CA GLU A 422 -3.35 -3.47 23.47
C GLU A 422 -4.69 -3.26 22.76
N LEU A 423 -5.55 -4.28 22.76
CA LEU A 423 -6.89 -4.17 22.20
C LEU A 423 -7.73 -3.25 23.09
N ALA A 424 -8.06 -2.07 22.57
CA ALA A 424 -8.90 -1.09 23.24
C ALA A 424 -10.39 -1.35 23.02
N GLU A 425 -10.79 -1.71 21.80
CA GLU A 425 -12.19 -1.92 21.45
C GLU A 425 -12.34 -2.87 20.26
N SER A 426 -13.38 -3.70 20.28
CA SER A 426 -13.79 -4.56 19.17
C SER A 426 -15.25 -4.26 18.80
N THR A 427 -15.52 -3.99 17.53
CA THR A 427 -16.83 -3.57 17.05
C THR A 427 -17.29 -4.42 15.86
N PRO A 428 -18.47 -5.06 15.93
CA PRO A 428 -18.96 -5.87 14.82
C PRO A 428 -19.22 -5.04 13.57
N VAL A 429 -19.02 -5.68 12.42
CA VAL A 429 -19.29 -5.08 11.11
C VAL A 429 -20.79 -5.06 10.87
N ASN A 430 -21.30 -3.92 10.43
CA ASN A 430 -22.68 -3.69 10.03
C ASN A 430 -22.72 -2.72 8.83
N ASN A 431 -23.91 -2.43 8.32
CA ASN A 431 -24.05 -1.57 7.13
C ASN A 431 -23.52 -0.14 7.32
N SER A 432 -23.46 0.38 8.55
CA SER A 432 -23.00 1.74 8.83
C SER A 432 -21.47 1.88 8.92
N ASN A 433 -20.76 0.80 9.26
CA ASN A 433 -19.30 0.79 9.42
C ASN A 433 -18.62 -0.23 8.49
N LYS A 434 -19.32 -0.70 7.45
CA LYS A 434 -18.79 -1.68 6.48
C LYS A 434 -17.50 -1.23 5.80
N ARG A 435 -17.32 0.09 5.65
CA ARG A 435 -16.17 0.74 4.98
C ARG A 435 -15.16 1.36 5.95
N GLY A 436 -15.32 1.14 7.26
CA GLY A 436 -14.46 1.75 8.28
C GLY A 436 -15.23 2.29 9.47
N LEU A 437 -14.50 2.54 10.56
CA LEU A 437 -15.01 3.25 11.73
C LEU A 437 -14.86 4.77 11.54
N SER A 438 -15.83 5.54 12.03
CA SER A 438 -15.72 7.01 12.02
C SER A 438 -14.62 7.47 12.98
N LYS A 439 -13.98 8.61 12.69
CA LYS A 439 -12.95 9.17 13.57
C LYS A 439 -13.50 9.44 14.97
N GLU A 440 -14.75 9.90 15.09
CA GLU A 440 -15.40 10.14 16.40
C GLU A 440 -15.64 8.84 17.17
N PHE A 441 -15.90 7.73 16.47
CA PHE A 441 -16.00 6.41 17.11
C PHE A 441 -14.63 5.99 17.63
N ILE A 442 -13.60 6.05 16.79
CA ILE A 442 -12.23 5.67 17.17
C ILE A 442 -11.75 6.51 18.34
N ALA A 443 -11.96 7.83 18.31
CA ALA A 443 -11.52 8.74 19.36
C ALA A 443 -12.17 8.43 20.71
N ARG A 444 -13.45 8.04 20.72
CA ARG A 444 -14.16 7.60 21.93
C ARG A 444 -13.64 6.25 22.43
N GLY A 445 -13.30 5.33 21.55
CA GLY A 445 -12.67 4.06 21.93
C GLY A 445 -11.32 4.27 22.61
N VAL A 446 -10.47 5.10 21.99
CA VAL A 446 -9.18 5.49 22.56
C VAL A 446 -9.35 6.18 23.91
N ALA A 447 -10.26 7.16 24.02
CA ALA A 447 -10.49 7.87 25.28
C ALA A 447 -10.93 6.95 26.42
N ARG A 448 -11.82 5.99 26.14
CA ARG A 448 -12.23 4.98 27.13
C ARG A 448 -11.08 4.08 27.57
N HIS A 449 -10.19 3.72 26.65
CA HIS A 449 -9.02 2.91 26.97
C HIS A 449 -8.02 3.69 27.83
N LEU A 450 -7.72 4.95 27.51
CA LEU A 450 -6.86 5.80 28.34
C LEU A 450 -7.45 6.03 29.74
N ASP A 451 -8.76 6.25 29.84
CA ASP A 451 -9.48 6.34 31.13
C ASP A 451 -9.42 5.04 31.95
N PHE A 452 -9.40 3.88 31.27
CA PHE A 452 -9.28 2.59 31.92
C PHE A 452 -7.85 2.36 32.44
N VAL A 453 -6.85 2.61 31.61
CA VAL A 453 -5.45 2.41 31.97
C VAL A 453 -5.01 3.37 33.09
N SER A 454 -5.46 4.63 33.07
CA SER A 454 -5.14 5.61 34.12
C SER A 454 -5.70 5.28 35.50
N ARG A 455 -6.65 4.34 35.61
CA ARG A 455 -7.23 3.88 36.88
C ARG A 455 -6.57 2.61 37.41
N ARG A 456 -5.79 1.93 36.59
CA ARG A 456 -5.05 0.72 36.96
C ARG A 456 -3.72 1.11 37.57
#